data_AF-A0A933W405-F1
#
_entry.id   AF-A0A933W405-F1
#
_cell.length_a   1.000
_cell.length_b   1.000
_cell.length_c   1.000
_cell.angle_alpha   90.00
_cell.angle_beta   90.00
_cell.angle_gamma   90.00
#
_symmetry.space_group_name_H-M   'P 1'
#
loop_
_entity.id
_entity.type
_entity.pdbx_description
1 polymer ?
#
loop_
_entity_poly.entity_id
_entity_poly.type
_entity_poly.pdbx_seq_one_letter_code
_entity_poly.pdbx_strand_id
1 'polypeptide(L)'
;MMGSAGAKRILLVEDEPGLLYVHHRMLSKHQFEITEARNGQEAIAAFEEHEGKFDAILSDLNMPVINGIELAKRNHHQFNLPFIACTSGAHPDQVKDLLGYGVRDFILKPAKEMHMVNIVNNALSRFERSKAAVAANGGASESVNMSIPSRLERVSHAENWIGGIVANKGVPGGSERFAMYVGEFIMNAYEHGNLGLSEQLKCELILAGQYENALTMKEDECNKNISIETSFVKNSVEIVVGDEGAGFDFNRYLKMSGDAMAKRLMMPNGRGIQMAMLYFDRISYSEGGSQVKLVKKLADA
;
A
#
# COMPACT_ATOMS: atom_id res chain seq x y z
N MET A 1 28.00 26.89 4.18
CA MET A 1 27.10 26.80 5.35
C MET A 1 25.90 25.97 4.92
N MET A 2 25.76 24.74 5.44
CA MET A 2 24.57 23.92 5.22
C MET A 2 23.46 24.45 6.13
N GLY A 3 22.28 24.77 5.57
CA GLY A 3 21.16 25.33 6.32
C GLY A 3 20.76 24.41 7.46
N SER A 4 20.57 24.96 8.66
CA SER A 4 20.11 24.19 9.82
C SER A 4 18.66 23.75 9.59
N ALA A 5 18.45 22.48 9.26
CA ALA A 5 17.15 21.86 9.42
C ALA A 5 16.81 21.85 10.92
N GLY A 6 15.59 22.24 11.30
CA GLY A 6 15.14 22.20 12.70
C GLY A 6 15.17 20.77 13.27
N ALA A 7 15.15 20.67 14.60
CA ALA A 7 15.09 19.38 15.28
C ALA A 7 13.89 18.55 14.80
N LYS A 8 14.08 17.24 14.61
CA LYS A 8 13.03 16.32 14.16
C LYS A 8 12.21 15.83 15.33
N ARG A 9 10.89 15.87 15.22
CA ARG A 9 9.96 15.55 16.30
C ARG A 9 9.60 14.06 16.24
N ILE A 10 9.96 13.31 17.26
CA ILE A 10 9.80 11.86 17.32
C ILE A 10 8.76 11.53 18.39
N LEU A 11 7.73 10.77 18.02
CA LEU A 11 6.84 10.15 18.99
C LEU A 11 7.46 8.82 19.43
N LEU A 12 7.89 8.75 20.69
CA LEU A 12 8.46 7.57 21.32
C LEU A 12 7.37 6.83 22.11
N VAL A 13 7.08 5.59 21.74
CA VAL A 13 6.02 4.78 22.35
C VAL A 13 6.61 3.54 23.03
N GLU A 14 6.54 3.50 24.36
CA GLU A 14 7.16 2.46 25.19
C GLU A 14 6.42 2.37 26.53
N ASP A 15 5.97 1.17 26.92
CA ASP A 15 5.19 0.96 28.14
C ASP A 15 6.05 0.81 29.41
N GLU A 16 7.29 0.33 29.25
CA GLU A 16 8.26 0.17 30.34
C GLU A 16 8.96 1.50 30.68
N PRO A 17 8.73 2.10 31.86
CA PRO A 17 9.24 3.43 32.20
C PRO A 17 10.78 3.56 32.16
N GLY A 18 11.51 2.49 32.51
CA GLY A 18 12.96 2.47 32.46
C GLY A 18 13.50 2.58 31.04
N LEU A 19 13.01 1.76 30.12
CA LEU A 19 13.33 1.80 28.69
C LEU A 19 12.89 3.12 28.06
N LEU A 20 11.70 3.63 28.41
CA LEU A 20 11.22 4.92 27.92
C LEU A 20 12.19 6.05 28.30
N TYR A 21 12.58 6.12 29.58
CA TYR A 21 13.55 7.09 30.08
C TYR A 21 14.91 6.98 29.38
N VAL A 22 15.42 5.75 29.22
CA VAL A 22 16.72 5.50 28.57
C VAL A 22 16.69 5.89 27.09
N HIS A 23 15.67 5.47 26.34
CA HIS A 23 15.51 5.78 24.93
C HIS A 23 15.31 7.27 24.69
N HIS A 24 14.46 7.94 25.49
CA HIS A 24 14.32 9.40 25.46
C HIS A 24 15.68 10.06 25.67
N ARG A 25 16.41 9.69 26.73
CA ARG A 25 17.73 10.26 27.03
C ARG A 25 18.78 10.00 25.95
N MET A 26 18.72 8.87 25.26
CA MET A 26 19.61 8.56 24.15
C MET A 26 19.31 9.45 22.95
N LEU A 27 18.03 9.60 22.59
CA LEU A 27 17.62 10.35 21.40
C LEU A 27 17.71 11.87 21.59
N SER A 28 17.32 12.40 22.74
CA SER A 28 17.32 13.85 23.03
C SER A 28 18.71 14.49 23.12
N LYS A 29 19.79 13.69 23.10
CA LYS A 29 21.17 14.20 22.94
C LYS A 29 21.49 14.63 21.51
N HIS A 30 20.67 14.21 20.56
CA HIS A 30 20.82 14.48 19.13
C HIS A 30 19.77 15.51 18.70
N GLN A 31 19.66 15.77 17.40
CA GLN A 31 18.72 16.76 16.84
C GLN A 31 17.27 16.23 16.80
N PHE A 32 16.81 15.64 17.91
CA PHE A 32 15.47 15.10 18.08
C PHE A 32 14.73 15.78 19.23
N GLU A 33 13.48 16.14 19.00
CA GLU A 33 12.52 16.55 20.02
C GLU A 33 11.59 15.37 20.29
N ILE A 34 11.55 14.88 21.54
CA ILE A 34 10.85 13.65 21.87
C ILE A 34 9.54 13.96 22.58
N THR A 35 8.45 13.39 22.08
CA THR A 35 7.19 13.27 22.82
C THR A 35 7.01 11.82 23.21
N GLU A 36 6.64 11.58 24.46
CA GLU A 36 6.52 10.25 25.04
C GLU A 36 5.06 9.80 25.06
N ALA A 37 4.83 8.51 24.81
CA ALA A 37 3.56 7.84 25.00
C ALA A 37 3.81 6.45 25.57
N ARG A 38 2.92 5.97 26.46
CA ARG A 38 3.13 4.70 27.17
C ARG A 38 2.39 3.50 26.56
N ASN A 39 1.64 3.73 25.49
CA ASN A 39 0.90 2.72 24.72
C ASN A 39 0.37 3.37 23.43
N GLY A 40 -0.22 2.56 22.55
CA GLY A 40 -0.77 3.06 21.29
C GLY A 40 -1.95 4.03 21.45
N GLN A 41 -2.73 3.95 22.53
CA GLN A 41 -3.86 4.87 22.77
C GLN A 41 -3.36 6.27 23.11
N GLU A 42 -2.36 6.39 23.98
CA GLU A 42 -1.69 7.66 24.27
C GLU A 42 -0.98 8.22 23.03
N ALA A 43 -0.36 7.35 22.22
CA ALA A 43 0.28 7.76 20.98
C ALA A 43 -0.73 8.37 19.99
N ILE A 44 -1.91 7.75 19.83
CA ILE A 44 -3.00 8.26 18.99
C ILE A 44 -3.53 9.59 19.52
N ALA A 45 -3.75 9.69 20.84
CA ALA A 45 -4.19 10.95 21.45
C ALA A 45 -3.17 12.08 21.23
N ALA A 46 -1.88 11.79 21.39
CA ALA A 46 -0.80 12.74 21.12
C ALA A 46 -0.81 13.18 19.64
N PHE A 47 -1.04 12.25 18.71
CA PHE A 47 -1.21 12.54 17.29
C PHE A 47 -2.37 13.49 17.00
N GLU A 48 -3.55 13.19 17.56
CA GLU A 48 -4.76 13.97 17.34
C GLU A 48 -4.66 15.38 17.94
N GLU A 49 -4.03 15.52 19.11
CA GLU A 49 -3.80 16.81 19.76
C GLU A 49 -2.72 17.65 19.03
N HIS A 50 -1.78 16.99 18.37
CA HIS A 50 -0.61 17.61 17.75
C HIS A 50 -0.50 17.27 16.25
N GLU A 51 -1.62 17.33 15.53
CA GLU A 51 -1.69 16.96 14.10
C GLU A 51 -0.62 17.70 13.27
N GLY A 52 0.13 16.96 12.44
CA GLY A 52 1.21 17.50 11.61
C GLY A 52 2.50 17.88 12.36
N LYS A 53 2.61 17.57 13.66
CA LYS A 53 3.79 17.90 14.48
C LYS A 53 4.79 16.78 14.69
N PHE A 54 4.60 15.60 14.14
CA PHE A 54 5.59 14.53 14.24
C PHE A 54 6.22 14.22 12.90
N ASP A 55 7.51 13.91 12.94
CA ASP A 55 8.30 13.52 11.78
C ASP A 55 8.49 12.00 11.71
N ALA A 56 8.45 11.28 12.84
CA ALA A 56 8.51 9.82 12.89
C ALA A 56 7.86 9.22 14.15
N ILE A 57 7.56 7.93 14.09
CA ILE A 57 7.14 7.10 15.23
C ILE A 57 8.22 6.06 15.50
N LEU A 58 8.65 5.97 16.76
CA LEU A 58 9.47 4.88 17.26
C LEU A 58 8.69 4.16 18.36
N SER A 59 8.27 2.92 18.11
CA SER A 59 7.32 2.22 19.00
C SER A 59 7.78 0.82 19.34
N ASP A 60 7.58 0.39 20.58
CA ASP A 60 7.51 -1.03 20.88
C ASP A 60 6.30 -1.66 20.19
N LEU A 61 6.43 -2.95 19.84
CA LEU A 61 5.36 -3.78 19.31
C LEU A 61 4.51 -4.38 20.43
N ASN A 62 5.12 -4.75 21.55
CA ASN A 62 4.45 -5.49 22.62
C ASN A 62 4.11 -4.55 23.78
N MET A 63 2.92 -3.93 23.73
CA MET A 63 2.44 -3.00 24.75
C MET A 63 0.96 -3.30 25.08
N PRO A 64 0.47 -2.93 26.27
CA PRO A 64 -0.94 -3.05 26.62
C PRO A 64 -1.82 -2.06 25.87
N VAL A 65 -3.15 -2.26 25.97
CA VAL A 65 -4.20 -1.41 25.40
C VAL A 65 -4.26 -1.43 23.87
N ILE A 66 -3.39 -0.66 23.20
CA ILE A 66 -3.19 -0.71 21.75
C ILE A 66 -1.72 -1.04 21.56
N ASN A 67 -1.47 -2.18 20.93
CA ASN A 67 -0.11 -2.65 20.70
C ASN A 67 0.53 -1.96 19.49
N GLY A 68 1.84 -2.12 19.31
CA GLY A 68 2.55 -1.44 18.23
C GLY A 68 2.23 -1.95 16.82
N ILE A 69 1.71 -3.17 16.68
CA ILE A 69 1.25 -3.69 15.38
C ILE A 69 -0.03 -2.97 14.95
N GLU A 70 -1.00 -2.84 15.86
CA GLU A 70 -2.23 -2.09 15.65
C GLU A 70 -1.95 -0.61 15.42
N LEU A 71 -1.01 -0.03 16.18
CA LEU A 71 -0.56 1.33 15.97
C LEU A 71 0.11 1.51 14.60
N ALA A 72 0.95 0.56 14.15
CA ALA A 72 1.57 0.60 12.83
C ALA A 72 0.52 0.54 11.71
N LYS A 73 -0.47 -0.35 11.84
CA LYS A 73 -1.61 -0.44 10.92
C LYS A 73 -2.39 0.88 10.88
N ARG A 74 -2.66 1.49 12.03
CA ARG A 74 -3.37 2.77 12.09
C ARG A 74 -2.56 3.93 11.51
N ASN A 75 -1.26 3.98 11.80
CA ASN A 75 -0.33 4.91 11.17
C ASN A 75 -0.34 4.76 9.65
N HIS A 76 -0.30 3.53 9.13
CA HIS A 76 -0.37 3.27 7.70
C HIS A 76 -1.61 3.89 7.03
N HIS A 77 -2.76 3.79 7.70
CA HIS A 77 -4.04 4.24 7.16
C HIS A 77 -4.36 5.72 7.41
N GLN A 78 -3.83 6.32 8.48
CA GLN A 78 -4.28 7.64 8.96
C GLN A 78 -3.18 8.70 8.99
N PHE A 79 -2.00 8.36 9.55
CA PHE A 79 -0.97 9.36 9.85
C PHE A 79 0.17 9.38 8.83
N ASN A 80 0.44 8.24 8.19
CA ASN A 80 1.45 8.00 7.17
C ASN A 80 2.84 8.56 7.53
N LEU A 81 3.27 8.38 8.77
CA LEU A 81 4.62 8.73 9.20
C LEU A 81 5.58 7.55 9.05
N PRO A 82 6.89 7.80 8.92
CA PRO A 82 7.88 6.74 9.02
C PRO A 82 7.77 6.09 10.41
N PHE A 83 7.40 4.81 10.41
CA PHE A 83 7.27 3.99 11.61
C PHE A 83 8.48 3.07 11.74
N ILE A 84 9.12 3.12 12.91
CA ILE A 84 10.24 2.25 13.28
C ILE A 84 9.78 1.39 14.46
N ALA A 85 9.87 0.07 14.30
CA ALA A 85 9.56 -0.86 15.37
C ALA A 85 10.79 -1.08 16.26
N CYS A 86 10.66 -0.97 17.58
CA CYS A 86 11.72 -1.24 18.55
C CYS A 86 11.29 -2.36 19.49
N THR A 87 11.74 -3.59 19.28
CA THR A 87 11.22 -4.77 19.99
C THR A 87 12.33 -5.68 20.51
N SER A 88 12.05 -6.48 21.54
CA SER A 88 12.92 -7.59 21.98
C SER A 88 12.83 -8.82 21.07
N GLY A 89 11.84 -8.86 20.18
CA GLY A 89 11.66 -9.93 19.19
C GLY A 89 10.33 -9.82 18.45
N ALA A 90 10.29 -10.33 17.23
CA ALA A 90 9.07 -10.48 16.44
C ALA A 90 9.12 -11.82 15.70
N HIS A 91 7.98 -12.51 15.59
CA HIS A 91 7.89 -13.71 14.77
C HIS A 91 8.06 -13.34 13.28
N PRO A 92 8.68 -14.17 12.43
CA PRO A 92 8.84 -13.88 11.00
C PRO A 92 7.53 -13.45 10.29
N ASP A 93 6.41 -14.06 10.67
CA ASP A 93 5.09 -13.72 10.12
C ASP A 93 4.64 -12.30 10.54
N GLN A 94 4.92 -11.90 11.79
CA GLN A 94 4.63 -10.54 12.26
C GLN A 94 5.49 -9.51 11.52
N VAL A 95 6.74 -9.84 11.19
CA VAL A 95 7.61 -8.96 10.39
C VAL A 95 7.04 -8.77 8.98
N LYS A 96 6.53 -9.83 8.35
CA LYS A 96 5.88 -9.76 7.02
C LYS A 96 4.68 -8.80 7.05
N ASP A 97 3.82 -8.93 8.06
CA ASP A 97 2.64 -8.07 8.23
C ASP A 97 3.03 -6.61 8.49
N LEU A 98 4.01 -6.37 9.36
CA LEU A 98 4.49 -5.01 9.69
C LEU A 98 5.11 -4.30 8.49
N LEU A 99 5.86 -5.02 7.65
CA LEU A 99 6.33 -4.48 6.37
C LEU A 99 5.15 -4.13 5.45
N GLY A 100 4.08 -4.95 5.45
CA GLY A 100 2.83 -4.67 4.75
C GLY A 100 2.13 -3.39 5.25
N TYR A 101 2.23 -3.09 6.54
CA TYR A 101 1.74 -1.84 7.15
C TYR A 101 2.72 -0.65 7.01
N GLY A 102 3.75 -0.76 6.17
CA GLY A 102 4.67 0.33 5.90
C GLY A 102 5.64 0.66 7.04
N VAL A 103 5.88 -0.26 7.98
CA VAL A 103 7.01 -0.17 8.91
C VAL A 103 8.30 -0.14 8.10
N ARG A 104 9.14 0.87 8.37
CA ARG A 104 10.30 1.17 7.54
C ARG A 104 11.57 0.51 8.02
N ASP A 105 11.68 0.25 9.31
CA ASP A 105 12.86 -0.38 9.91
C ASP A 105 12.55 -0.99 11.28
N PHE A 106 13.49 -1.80 11.77
CA PHE A 106 13.40 -2.53 13.03
C PHE A 106 14.65 -2.32 13.89
N ILE A 107 14.43 -2.14 15.18
CA ILE A 107 15.47 -2.03 16.21
C ILE A 107 15.26 -3.19 17.18
N LEU A 108 16.28 -4.04 17.35
CA LEU A 108 16.27 -5.09 18.36
C LEU A 108 16.80 -4.56 19.69
N LYS A 109 16.03 -4.79 20.77
CA LYS A 109 16.43 -4.47 22.14
C LYS A 109 17.40 -5.55 22.67
N PRO A 110 18.43 -5.18 23.46
CA PRO A 110 18.83 -3.82 23.82
C PRO A 110 19.58 -3.11 22.67
N ALA A 111 19.19 -1.87 22.37
CA ALA A 111 19.79 -1.06 21.32
C ALA A 111 20.83 -0.08 21.86
N LYS A 112 21.90 0.15 21.11
CA LYS A 112 22.91 1.18 21.42
C LYS A 112 22.46 2.54 20.88
N GLU A 113 22.81 3.63 21.59
CA GLU A 113 22.44 5.01 21.25
C GLU A 113 22.64 5.35 19.76
N MET A 114 23.86 5.20 19.23
CA MET A 114 24.15 5.53 17.83
C MET A 114 23.43 4.64 16.82
N HIS A 115 23.11 3.39 17.18
CA HIS A 115 22.36 2.50 16.29
C HIS A 115 20.92 3.00 16.10
N MET A 116 20.28 3.38 17.21
CA MET A 116 18.92 3.93 17.19
C MET A 116 18.85 5.25 16.42
N VAL A 117 19.78 6.17 16.69
CA VAL A 117 19.88 7.46 16.00
C VAL A 117 20.06 7.26 14.49
N ASN A 118 20.92 6.33 14.08
CA ASN A 118 21.16 6.06 12.66
C ASN A 118 19.92 5.50 11.96
N ILE A 119 19.20 4.58 12.60
CA ILE A 119 17.98 4.00 12.03
C ILE A 119 16.89 5.07 11.87
N VAL A 120 16.65 5.89 12.89
CA VAL A 120 15.66 6.96 12.83
C VAL A 120 16.01 7.96 11.72
N ASN A 121 17.27 8.42 11.65
CA ASN A 121 17.72 9.33 10.60
C ASN A 121 17.60 8.72 9.18
N ASN A 122 17.91 7.44 9.04
CA ASN A 122 17.79 6.74 7.76
C ASN A 122 16.32 6.61 7.32
N ALA A 123 15.42 6.26 8.24
CA ALA A 123 13.99 6.17 8.00
C ALA A 123 13.42 7.53 7.59
N LEU A 124 13.77 8.60 8.32
CA LEU A 124 13.42 9.98 8.00
C LEU A 124 13.95 10.40 6.62
N SER A 125 15.24 10.21 6.35
CA SER A 125 15.86 10.62 5.07
C SER A 125 15.28 9.85 3.89
N ARG A 126 14.96 8.56 4.05
CA ARG A 126 14.27 7.77 3.01
C ARG A 126 12.84 8.26 2.80
N PHE A 127 12.13 8.58 3.88
CA PHE A 127 10.78 9.12 3.81
C PHE A 127 10.74 10.49 3.15
N GLU A 128 11.64 11.40 3.52
CA GLU A 128 11.79 12.72 2.91
C GLU A 128 12.20 12.63 1.45
N ARG A 129 13.14 11.76 1.09
CA ARG A 129 13.49 11.53 -0.33
C ARG A 129 12.32 10.97 -1.12
N SER A 130 11.55 10.05 -0.53
CA SER A 130 10.32 9.55 -1.14
C SER A 130 9.31 10.68 -1.33
N LYS A 131 9.13 11.54 -0.33
CA LYS A 131 8.21 12.69 -0.36
C LYS A 131 8.69 13.80 -1.31
N ALA A 132 10.00 14.03 -1.41
CA ALA A 132 10.61 15.03 -2.27
C ALA A 132 10.71 14.57 -3.73
N ALA A 133 10.94 13.27 -3.98
CA ALA A 133 10.81 12.69 -5.32
C ALA A 133 9.35 12.78 -5.82
N VAL A 134 8.38 12.65 -4.91
CA VAL A 134 6.97 12.91 -5.20
C VAL A 134 6.69 14.40 -5.43
N ALA A 135 7.31 15.31 -4.66
CA ALA A 135 7.10 16.76 -4.78
C ALA A 135 7.81 17.43 -5.98
N ALA A 136 8.94 16.89 -6.44
CA ALA A 136 9.73 17.44 -7.55
C ALA A 136 9.09 17.22 -8.94
N ASN A 137 8.11 16.31 -9.04
CA ASN A 137 7.36 16.03 -10.27
C ASN A 137 6.05 16.84 -10.35
N GLY A 138 6.08 18.10 -9.88
CA GLY A 138 4.94 18.97 -9.67
C GLY A 138 3.99 19.11 -10.86
N GLY A 139 2.84 18.44 -10.77
CA GLY A 139 1.73 18.51 -11.73
C GLY A 139 0.64 17.46 -11.54
N ALA A 140 0.48 16.86 -10.35
CA ALA A 140 -0.63 15.98 -10.02
C ALA A 140 -0.85 15.99 -8.50
N SER A 141 -2.11 16.03 -8.09
CA SER A 141 -2.52 15.97 -6.69
C SER A 141 -2.41 14.51 -6.21
N GLU A 142 -1.64 14.31 -5.12
CA GLU A 142 -1.33 13.04 -4.44
C GLU A 142 -1.32 11.79 -5.32
N SER A 143 -0.17 11.45 -5.94
CA SER A 143 0.03 10.11 -6.52
C SER A 143 0.81 9.18 -5.58
N VAL A 144 0.28 7.99 -5.37
CA VAL A 144 0.89 6.91 -4.58
C VAL A 144 1.12 5.72 -5.49
N ASN A 145 2.36 5.24 -5.53
CA ASN A 145 2.78 4.19 -6.45
C ASN A 145 3.24 2.95 -5.69
N MET A 146 2.89 1.79 -6.22
CA MET A 146 3.32 0.49 -5.76
C MET A 146 3.82 -0.32 -6.95
N SER A 147 4.88 -1.10 -6.73
CA SER A 147 5.29 -2.15 -7.65
C SER A 147 5.36 -3.45 -6.87
N ILE A 148 4.67 -4.48 -7.36
CA ILE A 148 4.64 -5.80 -6.75
C ILE A 148 5.21 -6.85 -7.72
N PRO A 149 5.94 -7.86 -7.22
CA PRO A 149 6.22 -9.05 -8.00
C PRO A 149 4.94 -9.74 -8.45
N SER A 150 4.96 -10.39 -9.62
CA SER A 150 3.85 -11.19 -10.16
C SER A 150 3.67 -12.49 -9.36
N ARG A 151 3.16 -12.35 -8.13
CA ARG A 151 2.83 -13.44 -7.21
C ARG A 151 1.42 -13.22 -6.69
N LEU A 152 0.60 -14.26 -6.68
CA LEU A 152 -0.81 -14.21 -6.31
C LEU A 152 -1.00 -13.62 -4.90
N GLU A 153 -0.14 -14.01 -3.95
CA GLU A 153 -0.17 -13.42 -2.60
C GLU A 153 -0.05 -11.90 -2.65
N ARG A 154 0.82 -11.34 -3.52
CA ARG A 154 1.05 -9.89 -3.60
C ARG A 154 -0.11 -9.15 -4.25
N VAL A 155 -0.83 -9.79 -5.17
CA VAL A 155 -2.06 -9.24 -5.77
C VAL A 155 -3.09 -8.93 -4.68
N SER A 156 -3.32 -9.88 -3.76
CA SER A 156 -4.26 -9.68 -2.64
C SER A 156 -3.83 -8.56 -1.68
N HIS A 157 -2.52 -8.38 -1.47
CA HIS A 157 -2.02 -7.26 -0.67
C HIS A 157 -2.25 -5.91 -1.37
N ALA A 158 -2.07 -5.86 -2.69
CA ALA A 158 -2.28 -4.64 -3.46
C ALA A 158 -3.76 -4.21 -3.47
N GLU A 159 -4.71 -5.15 -3.55
CA GLU A 159 -6.14 -4.85 -3.42
C GLU A 159 -6.47 -4.19 -2.07
N ASN A 160 -5.99 -4.78 -0.97
CA ASN A 160 -6.18 -4.23 0.37
C ASN A 160 -5.53 -2.84 0.52
N TRP A 161 -4.35 -2.66 -0.06
CA TRP A 161 -3.64 -1.37 -0.06
C TRP A 161 -4.44 -0.27 -0.77
N ILE A 162 -5.03 -0.57 -1.93
CA ILE A 162 -5.87 0.37 -2.68
C ILE A 162 -7.12 0.74 -1.88
N GLY A 163 -7.76 -0.25 -1.24
CA GLY A 163 -8.89 0.00 -0.34
C GLY A 163 -8.54 0.96 0.79
N GLY A 164 -7.34 0.83 1.35
CA GLY A 164 -6.81 1.75 2.35
C GLY A 164 -6.60 3.18 1.83
N ILE A 165 -6.00 3.33 0.63
CA ILE A 165 -5.74 4.66 0.03
C ILE A 165 -7.02 5.45 -0.21
N VAL A 166 -8.07 4.77 -0.69
CA VAL A 166 -9.33 5.42 -1.02
C VAL A 166 -10.33 5.44 0.14
N ALA A 167 -9.93 4.95 1.32
CA ALA A 167 -10.74 5.00 2.52
C ALA A 167 -11.06 6.47 2.86
N ASN A 168 -12.33 6.76 3.15
CA ASN A 168 -12.82 8.11 3.47
C ASN A 168 -12.62 9.17 2.37
N LYS A 169 -12.29 8.78 1.12
CA LYS A 169 -12.14 9.70 -0.02
C LYS A 169 -13.45 9.89 -0.80
N GLY A 170 -14.60 9.47 -0.26
CA GLY A 170 -15.91 9.65 -0.90
C GLY A 170 -16.15 8.77 -2.13
N VAL A 171 -15.50 7.60 -2.22
CA VAL A 171 -15.69 6.71 -3.38
C VAL A 171 -17.10 6.10 -3.38
N PRO A 172 -17.88 6.20 -4.48
CA PRO A 172 -19.23 5.66 -4.53
C PRO A 172 -19.29 4.16 -4.30
N GLY A 173 -20.09 3.71 -3.32
CA GLY A 173 -20.22 2.29 -3.00
C GLY A 173 -19.14 1.72 -2.08
N GLY A 174 -18.26 2.58 -1.54
CA GLY A 174 -17.28 2.22 -0.51
C GLY A 174 -15.93 1.76 -1.07
N SER A 175 -14.91 1.82 -0.20
CA SER A 175 -13.53 1.47 -0.55
C SER A 175 -13.33 -0.01 -0.87
N GLU A 176 -14.05 -0.91 -0.18
CA GLU A 176 -13.98 -2.37 -0.43
C GLU A 176 -14.44 -2.72 -1.84
N ARG A 177 -15.60 -2.20 -2.27
CA ARG A 177 -16.13 -2.43 -3.61
C ARG A 177 -15.22 -1.84 -4.68
N PHE A 178 -14.67 -0.65 -4.42
CA PHE A 178 -13.71 -0.04 -5.33
C PHE A 178 -12.46 -0.92 -5.48
N ALA A 179 -11.86 -1.34 -4.36
CA ALA A 179 -10.68 -2.20 -4.34
C ALA A 179 -10.92 -3.52 -5.08
N MET A 180 -12.07 -4.17 -4.85
CA MET A 180 -12.47 -5.38 -5.57
C MET A 180 -12.46 -5.18 -7.09
N TYR A 181 -13.04 -4.08 -7.59
CA TYR A 181 -13.06 -3.82 -9.04
C TYR A 181 -11.69 -3.45 -9.60
N VAL A 182 -10.82 -2.81 -8.82
CA VAL A 182 -9.43 -2.58 -9.23
C VAL A 182 -8.66 -3.90 -9.27
N GLY A 183 -8.92 -4.79 -8.30
CA GLY A 183 -8.36 -6.13 -8.20
C GLY A 183 -8.53 -6.95 -9.48
N GLU A 184 -9.67 -6.84 -10.15
CA GLU A 184 -9.90 -7.47 -11.46
C GLU A 184 -8.85 -7.07 -12.51
N PHE A 185 -8.41 -5.80 -12.52
CA PHE A 185 -7.38 -5.34 -13.46
C PHE A 185 -5.97 -5.76 -13.04
N ILE A 186 -5.68 -5.79 -11.74
CA ILE A 186 -4.41 -6.30 -11.21
C ILE A 186 -4.28 -7.79 -11.52
N MET A 187 -5.36 -8.55 -11.35
CA MET A 187 -5.41 -9.98 -11.68
C MET A 187 -5.20 -10.21 -13.18
N ASN A 188 -5.75 -9.36 -14.05
CA ASN A 188 -5.48 -9.47 -15.49
C ASN A 188 -4.02 -9.14 -15.85
N ALA A 189 -3.44 -8.10 -15.24
CA ALA A 189 -2.02 -7.76 -15.40
C ALA A 189 -1.12 -8.92 -14.94
N TYR A 190 -1.50 -9.57 -13.83
CA TYR A 190 -0.85 -10.79 -13.32
C TYR A 190 -0.97 -11.96 -14.30
N GLU A 191 -2.19 -12.44 -14.59
CA GLU A 191 -2.42 -13.66 -15.36
C GLU A 191 -2.09 -13.50 -16.84
N HIS A 192 -2.68 -12.50 -17.48
CA HIS A 192 -2.66 -12.36 -18.93
C HIS A 192 -1.42 -11.59 -19.39
N GLY A 193 -1.11 -10.48 -18.70
CA GLY A 193 0.05 -9.66 -19.01
C GLY A 193 1.36 -10.40 -18.72
N ASN A 194 1.66 -10.58 -17.43
CA ASN A 194 2.97 -11.06 -16.98
C ASN A 194 3.17 -12.57 -17.13
N LEU A 195 2.19 -13.39 -16.72
CA LEU A 195 2.28 -14.85 -16.80
C LEU A 195 1.92 -15.42 -18.19
N GLY A 196 1.36 -14.60 -19.08
CA GLY A 196 0.98 -15.01 -20.45
C GLY A 196 -0.04 -16.14 -20.48
N LEU A 197 -0.89 -16.24 -19.45
CA LEU A 197 -1.96 -17.22 -19.39
C LEU A 197 -3.13 -16.70 -20.23
N SER A 198 -3.52 -17.35 -21.32
CA SER A 198 -4.68 -16.88 -22.12
C SER A 198 -6.02 -17.18 -21.42
N GLU A 199 -7.09 -16.45 -21.76
CA GLU A 199 -8.45 -16.73 -21.22
C GLU A 199 -8.88 -18.17 -21.52
N GLN A 200 -8.58 -18.65 -22.73
CA GLN A 200 -8.91 -20.02 -23.14
C GLN A 200 -8.16 -21.05 -22.30
N LEU A 201 -6.83 -20.88 -22.15
CA LEU A 201 -6.02 -21.79 -21.35
C LEU A 201 -6.43 -21.76 -19.87
N LYS A 202 -6.78 -20.59 -19.33
CA LYS A 202 -7.32 -20.47 -17.98
C LYS A 202 -8.60 -21.31 -17.80
N CYS A 203 -9.55 -21.21 -18.73
CA CYS A 203 -10.78 -22.01 -18.67
C CYS A 203 -10.49 -23.52 -18.73
N GLU A 204 -9.59 -23.95 -19.62
CA GLU A 204 -9.19 -25.35 -19.74
C GLU A 204 -8.56 -25.87 -18.44
N LEU A 205 -7.64 -25.10 -17.84
CA LEU A 205 -6.99 -25.46 -16.58
C LEU A 205 -7.93 -25.49 -15.38
N ILE A 206 -8.90 -24.58 -15.31
CA ILE A 206 -9.91 -24.58 -14.24
C ILE A 206 -10.79 -25.83 -14.34
N LEU A 207 -11.25 -26.17 -15.55
CA LEU A 207 -12.07 -27.37 -15.78
C LEU A 207 -11.29 -28.66 -15.49
N ALA A 208 -9.98 -28.65 -15.75
CA ALA A 208 -9.08 -29.75 -15.44
C ALA A 208 -8.65 -29.81 -13.97
N GLY A 209 -8.98 -28.82 -13.14
CA GLY A 209 -8.50 -28.73 -11.75
C GLY A 209 -6.98 -28.51 -11.63
N GLN A 210 -6.34 -28.00 -12.68
CA GLN A 210 -4.88 -27.81 -12.75
C GLN A 210 -4.44 -26.34 -12.68
N TYR A 211 -5.39 -25.43 -12.52
CA TYR A 211 -5.16 -23.99 -12.55
C TYR A 211 -4.14 -23.53 -11.49
N GLU A 212 -4.24 -23.99 -10.24
CA GLU A 212 -3.31 -23.61 -9.18
C GLU A 212 -1.87 -24.06 -9.49
N ASN A 213 -1.68 -25.32 -9.90
CA ASN A 213 -0.36 -25.85 -10.25
C ASN A 213 0.27 -25.10 -11.43
N ALA A 214 -0.54 -24.78 -12.45
CA ALA A 214 -0.08 -24.02 -13.61
C ALA A 214 0.30 -22.58 -13.25
N LEU A 215 -0.42 -21.95 -12.31
CA LEU A 215 -0.03 -20.64 -11.78
C LEU A 215 1.33 -20.74 -11.08
N THR A 216 1.51 -21.68 -10.15
CA THR A 216 2.79 -21.83 -9.43
C THR A 216 3.98 -22.00 -10.38
N MET A 217 3.85 -22.88 -11.38
CA MET A 217 4.91 -23.07 -12.39
C MET A 217 5.21 -21.77 -13.16
N LYS A 218 4.17 -21.05 -13.58
CA LYS A 218 4.34 -19.80 -14.32
C LYS A 218 4.92 -18.68 -13.45
N GLU A 219 4.54 -18.61 -12.17
CA GLU A 219 5.13 -17.64 -11.24
C GLU A 219 6.62 -17.89 -11.03
N ASP A 220 7.05 -19.15 -10.95
CA ASP A 220 8.46 -19.52 -10.77
C ASP A 220 9.33 -19.13 -11.97
N GLU A 221 8.74 -19.14 -13.16
CA GLU A 221 9.37 -18.67 -14.40
C GLU A 221 9.25 -17.15 -14.61
N CYS A 222 8.46 -16.45 -13.78
CA CYS A 222 8.17 -15.03 -13.94
C CYS A 222 9.03 -14.14 -13.02
N ASN A 223 9.75 -13.21 -13.63
CA ASN A 223 10.53 -12.16 -12.96
C ASN A 223 9.95 -10.74 -13.17
N LYS A 224 8.72 -10.65 -13.66
CA LYS A 224 8.04 -9.40 -14.00
C LYS A 224 7.26 -8.84 -12.82
N ASN A 225 7.11 -7.52 -12.80
CA ASN A 225 6.34 -6.80 -11.80
C ASN A 225 5.03 -6.23 -12.37
N ILE A 226 4.10 -5.95 -11.47
CA ILE A 226 2.89 -5.17 -11.74
C ILE A 226 3.08 -3.81 -11.09
N SER A 227 2.84 -2.75 -11.84
CA SER A 227 2.86 -1.37 -11.38
C SER A 227 1.43 -0.89 -11.11
N ILE A 228 1.24 -0.17 -10.01
CA ILE A 228 -0.04 0.42 -9.63
C ILE A 228 0.23 1.84 -9.18
N GLU A 229 -0.31 2.81 -9.91
CA GLU A 229 -0.28 4.22 -9.57
C GLU A 229 -1.69 4.67 -9.25
N THR A 230 -1.90 5.27 -8.08
CA THR A 230 -3.16 5.88 -7.68
C THR A 230 -2.97 7.36 -7.53
N SER A 231 -3.75 8.18 -8.22
CA SER A 231 -3.66 9.64 -8.17
C SER A 231 -5.03 10.27 -7.92
N PHE A 232 -5.07 11.38 -7.19
CA PHE A 232 -6.30 12.11 -6.90
C PHE A 232 -6.33 13.41 -7.69
N VAL A 233 -7.17 13.49 -8.72
CA VAL A 233 -7.25 14.63 -9.62
C VAL A 233 -8.60 15.31 -9.48
N LYS A 234 -8.62 16.52 -8.91
CA LYS A 234 -9.85 17.29 -8.64
C LYS A 234 -10.83 16.48 -7.77
N ASN A 235 -12.00 16.12 -8.30
CA ASN A 235 -13.03 15.31 -7.64
C ASN A 235 -13.05 13.87 -8.22
N SER A 236 -11.87 13.31 -8.50
CA SER A 236 -11.75 11.95 -9.03
C SER A 236 -10.49 11.26 -8.52
N VAL A 237 -10.57 9.93 -8.45
CA VAL A 237 -9.41 9.04 -8.29
C VAL A 237 -9.11 8.41 -9.64
N GLU A 238 -7.84 8.44 -10.04
CA GLU A 238 -7.33 7.77 -11.23
C GLU A 238 -6.35 6.67 -10.80
N ILE A 239 -6.57 5.44 -11.27
CA ILE A 239 -5.67 4.32 -11.04
C ILE A 239 -5.09 3.86 -12.37
N VAL A 240 -3.77 3.73 -12.44
CA VAL A 240 -3.07 3.12 -13.57
C VAL A 240 -2.49 1.79 -13.09
N VAL A 241 -2.93 0.70 -13.71
CA VAL A 241 -2.34 -0.63 -13.51
C VAL A 241 -1.53 -0.96 -14.77
N GLY A 242 -0.27 -1.37 -14.60
CA GLY A 242 0.60 -1.74 -15.71
C GLY A 242 1.30 -3.08 -15.49
N ASP A 243 1.43 -3.85 -16.55
CA ASP A 243 2.24 -5.08 -16.61
C ASP A 243 3.50 -4.89 -17.49
N GLU A 244 4.51 -5.74 -17.27
CA GLU A 244 5.75 -5.77 -18.04
C GLU A 244 5.71 -6.88 -19.13
N GLY A 245 4.50 -7.36 -19.43
CA GLY A 245 4.27 -8.50 -20.27
C GLY A 245 3.71 -8.16 -21.64
N ALA A 246 2.90 -9.08 -22.18
CA ALA A 246 2.30 -8.90 -23.51
C ALA A 246 1.05 -7.99 -23.48
N GLY A 247 0.66 -7.51 -22.29
CA GLY A 247 -0.60 -6.82 -22.09
C GLY A 247 -1.83 -7.72 -22.14
N PHE A 248 -3.00 -7.09 -22.08
CA PHE A 248 -4.30 -7.75 -22.08
C PHE A 248 -5.12 -7.35 -23.31
N ASP A 249 -5.69 -8.31 -24.04
CA ASP A 249 -6.60 -8.01 -25.15
C ASP A 249 -7.97 -7.52 -24.65
N PHE A 250 -8.04 -6.22 -24.43
CA PHE A 250 -9.22 -5.52 -23.93
C PHE A 250 -10.29 -5.24 -25.00
N ASN A 251 -9.95 -5.35 -26.29
CA ASN A 251 -10.82 -4.92 -27.39
C ASN A 251 -12.15 -5.66 -27.42
N ARG A 252 -12.13 -6.94 -27.03
CA ARG A 252 -13.32 -7.79 -26.96
C ARG A 252 -14.33 -7.28 -25.93
N TYR A 253 -13.86 -6.67 -24.84
CA TYR A 253 -14.70 -6.19 -23.75
C TYR A 253 -15.29 -4.80 -24.04
N LEU A 254 -14.50 -3.89 -24.63
CA LEU A 254 -14.98 -2.56 -25.01
C LEU A 254 -16.04 -2.59 -26.11
N LYS A 255 -15.97 -3.56 -27.04
CA LYS A 255 -16.92 -3.69 -28.14
C LYS A 255 -18.24 -4.36 -27.72
N MET A 256 -18.31 -4.90 -26.51
CA MET A 256 -19.46 -5.68 -26.06
C MET A 256 -20.57 -4.76 -25.53
N SER A 257 -21.76 -4.83 -26.14
CA SER A 257 -22.92 -4.01 -25.78
C SER A 257 -24.23 -4.80 -25.91
N GLY A 258 -25.33 -4.26 -25.38
CA GLY A 258 -26.68 -4.85 -25.49
C GLY A 258 -26.76 -6.28 -24.95
N ASP A 259 -27.38 -7.17 -25.73
CA ASP A 259 -27.61 -8.57 -25.33
C ASP A 259 -26.34 -9.36 -25.03
N ALA A 260 -25.22 -9.06 -25.70
CA ALA A 260 -23.95 -9.75 -25.46
C ALA A 260 -23.39 -9.42 -24.06
N MET A 261 -23.49 -8.15 -23.65
CA MET A 261 -23.12 -7.71 -22.31
C MET A 261 -24.04 -8.33 -21.25
N ALA A 262 -25.34 -8.32 -21.48
CA ALA A 262 -26.32 -8.91 -20.56
C ALA A 262 -26.06 -10.41 -20.33
N LYS A 263 -25.79 -11.17 -21.41
CA LYS A 263 -25.44 -12.60 -21.31
C LYS A 263 -24.17 -12.83 -20.50
N ARG A 264 -23.12 -12.01 -20.68
CA ARG A 264 -21.88 -12.16 -19.93
C ARG A 264 -22.08 -11.90 -18.43
N LEU A 265 -22.87 -10.89 -18.07
CA LEU A 265 -23.21 -10.58 -16.67
C LEU A 265 -23.97 -11.73 -15.97
N MET A 266 -24.62 -12.61 -16.73
CA MET A 266 -25.30 -13.80 -16.22
C MET A 266 -24.41 -15.06 -16.15
N MET A 267 -23.19 -15.03 -16.68
CA MET A 267 -22.27 -16.19 -16.62
C MET A 267 -21.72 -16.39 -15.21
N PRO A 268 -21.40 -17.62 -14.76
CA PRO A 268 -20.83 -17.84 -13.43
C PRO A 268 -19.49 -17.11 -13.19
N ASN A 269 -18.64 -17.03 -14.23
CA ASN A 269 -17.26 -16.55 -14.15
C ASN A 269 -16.98 -15.48 -15.22
N GLY A 270 -15.91 -14.70 -15.07
CA GLY A 270 -15.45 -13.74 -16.10
C GLY A 270 -16.32 -12.47 -16.22
N ARG A 271 -17.00 -12.10 -15.13
CA ARG A 271 -17.89 -10.92 -15.03
C ARG A 271 -17.18 -9.67 -14.53
N GLY A 272 -16.04 -9.82 -13.86
CA GLY A 272 -15.39 -8.75 -13.09
C GLY A 272 -15.08 -7.50 -13.91
N ILE A 273 -14.44 -7.66 -15.07
CA ILE A 273 -14.18 -6.54 -16.00
C ILE A 273 -15.48 -5.85 -16.44
N GLN A 274 -16.54 -6.61 -16.74
CA GLN A 274 -17.80 -6.04 -17.21
C GLN A 274 -18.52 -5.26 -16.10
N MET A 275 -18.46 -5.75 -14.87
CA MET A 275 -18.97 -5.05 -13.70
C MET A 275 -18.15 -3.80 -13.38
N ALA A 276 -16.82 -3.88 -13.53
CA ALA A 276 -15.95 -2.73 -13.35
C ALA A 276 -16.16 -1.66 -14.43
N MET A 277 -16.45 -2.05 -15.69
CA MET A 277 -16.83 -1.13 -16.77
C MET A 277 -18.13 -0.37 -16.49
N LEU A 278 -19.07 -0.97 -15.75
CA LEU A 278 -20.27 -0.27 -15.28
C LEU A 278 -20.00 0.64 -14.08
N TYR A 279 -18.94 0.35 -13.34
CA TYR A 279 -18.62 1.03 -12.10
C TYR A 279 -17.74 2.28 -12.31
N PHE A 280 -16.68 2.18 -13.12
CA PHE A 280 -15.78 3.30 -13.40
C PHE A 280 -16.37 4.27 -14.43
N ASP A 281 -16.11 5.57 -14.25
CA ASP A 281 -16.59 6.61 -15.16
C ASP A 281 -15.83 6.60 -16.49
N ARG A 282 -14.56 6.20 -16.46
CA ARG A 282 -13.73 6.05 -17.65
C ARG A 282 -12.71 4.94 -17.45
N ILE A 283 -12.55 4.10 -18.47
CA ILE A 283 -11.49 3.10 -18.57
C ILE A 283 -10.79 3.29 -19.92
N SER A 284 -9.48 3.37 -19.92
CA SER A 284 -8.68 3.50 -21.15
C SER A 284 -7.43 2.63 -21.06
N TYR A 285 -7.14 1.88 -22.13
CA TYR A 285 -5.94 1.07 -22.23
C TYR A 285 -4.89 1.75 -23.10
N SER A 286 -3.61 1.45 -22.84
CA SER A 286 -2.52 1.77 -23.75
C SER A 286 -2.60 0.96 -25.05
N GLU A 287 -1.86 1.38 -26.06
CA GLU A 287 -1.62 0.55 -27.23
C GLU A 287 -0.95 -0.78 -26.81
N GLY A 288 -1.53 -1.91 -27.23
CA GLY A 288 -1.09 -3.24 -26.79
C GLY A 288 -1.64 -3.71 -25.43
N GLY A 289 -2.30 -2.82 -24.66
CA GLY A 289 -3.03 -3.21 -23.45
C GLY A 289 -2.18 -3.54 -22.23
N SER A 290 -0.91 -3.14 -22.22
CA SER A 290 0.03 -3.32 -21.09
C SER A 290 -0.20 -2.35 -19.94
N GLN A 291 -1.02 -1.31 -20.15
CA GLN A 291 -1.46 -0.40 -19.11
C GLN A 291 -2.96 -0.15 -19.25
N VAL A 292 -3.63 -0.07 -18.11
CA VAL A 292 -5.03 0.35 -18.00
C VAL A 292 -5.15 1.48 -17.00
N LYS A 293 -5.83 2.55 -17.43
CA LYS A 293 -6.20 3.69 -16.61
C LYS A 293 -7.68 3.63 -16.28
N LEU A 294 -8.00 3.60 -15.00
CA LEU A 294 -9.32 3.60 -14.41
C LEU A 294 -9.58 4.98 -13.79
N VAL A 295 -10.74 5.57 -14.03
CA VAL A 295 -11.11 6.86 -13.44
C VAL A 295 -12.47 6.73 -12.78
N LYS A 296 -12.56 7.16 -11.52
CA LYS A 296 -13.80 7.21 -10.76
C LYS A 296 -13.99 8.59 -10.17
N LYS A 297 -15.15 9.20 -10.39
CA LYS A 297 -15.56 10.43 -9.71
C LYS A 297 -15.85 10.12 -8.24
N LEU A 298 -15.35 10.99 -7.38
CA LEU A 298 -15.63 10.96 -5.95
C LEU A 298 -16.94 11.72 -5.70
N ALA A 299 -17.71 11.27 -4.73
CA ALA A 299 -18.84 12.04 -4.23
C ALA A 299 -18.31 13.30 -3.52
N ASP A 300 -18.99 14.42 -3.68
CA ASP A 300 -18.69 15.62 -2.90
C ASP A 300 -18.86 15.26 -1.40
N ALA A 301 -17.83 15.56 -0.60
CA ALA A 301 -17.81 15.29 0.84
C ALA A 301 -18.79 16.17 1.61
#